data_AF-A0A941B4L4-F1
#
_entry.id   AF-A0A941B4L4-F1
#
_cell.length_a   1.000
_cell.length_b   1.000
_cell.length_c   1.000
_cell.angle_alpha   90.00
_cell.angle_beta   90.00
_cell.angle_gamma   90.00
#
_symmetry.space_group_name_H-M   'P 1'
#
loop_
_entity.id
_entity.type
_entity.pdbx_description
1 polymer ?
#
loop_
_entity_poly.entity_id
_entity_poly.type
_entity_poly.pdbx_seq_one_letter_code
_entity_poly.pdbx_strand_id
1 'polypeptide(L)'
;MAVKDRDRFSTATRLRALGEQTAARVYRSQTKRQARRSRLTGRAALLALVLCSLVVALAYPIRQYVSQRAEVADLQREREQARERVEELRDLKARWQDDAYAEQRIRERLHYVMPGETGFIVIDPDAAKKTRTDRTAADRAWYANVWDGVDKADASDQ
;
A
#
# COMPACT_ATOMS: atom_id res chain seq x y z
N MET A 1 -29.50 103.91 36.31
CA MET A 1 -30.13 102.74 35.67
C MET A 1 -29.02 101.80 35.23
N ALA A 2 -28.84 100.70 35.96
CA ALA A 2 -29.23 99.34 35.53
C ALA A 2 -28.20 98.75 34.55
N VAL A 3 -27.16 98.07 35.06
CA VAL A 3 -27.09 96.59 35.17
C VAL A 3 -27.21 95.91 33.80
N LYS A 4 -26.16 95.21 33.34
CA LYS A 4 -26.14 93.73 33.34
C LYS A 4 -24.81 93.16 32.80
N ASP A 5 -24.10 92.59 33.74
CA ASP A 5 -23.13 91.50 33.69
C ASP A 5 -23.46 90.40 32.65
N ARG A 6 -22.45 89.90 31.92
CA ARG A 6 -22.02 88.47 31.93
C ARG A 6 -21.03 88.09 30.83
N ASP A 7 -19.82 87.74 31.27
CA ASP A 7 -18.96 86.73 30.65
C ASP A 7 -19.52 85.33 30.89
N ARG A 8 -19.70 84.51 29.84
CA ARG A 8 -19.73 83.04 29.95
C ARG A 8 -19.19 82.33 28.71
N PHE A 9 -17.98 81.81 28.87
CA PHE A 9 -17.48 80.51 28.42
C PHE A 9 -17.73 80.09 26.96
N SER A 10 -16.69 80.18 26.13
CA SER A 10 -16.55 79.34 24.93
C SER A 10 -15.15 78.72 24.89
N THR A 11 -14.95 77.71 25.73
CA THR A 11 -13.74 76.86 25.77
C THR A 11 -13.95 75.50 25.10
N ALA A 12 -15.15 75.20 24.61
CA ALA A 12 -15.46 73.88 24.01
C ALA A 12 -14.99 73.73 22.55
N THR A 13 -14.72 74.82 21.83
CA THR A 13 -14.44 74.75 20.38
C THR A 13 -12.96 74.58 20.05
N ARG A 14 -12.06 74.73 21.03
CA ARG A 14 -10.60 74.74 20.74
C ARG A 14 -9.93 73.36 20.74
N LEU A 15 -10.59 72.32 21.26
CA LEU A 15 -10.03 70.96 21.27
C LEU A 15 -10.42 70.11 20.06
N ARG A 16 -11.43 70.51 19.27
CA ARG A 16 -11.87 69.73 18.09
C ARG A 16 -11.01 70.01 16.84
N ALA A 17 -10.44 71.20 16.72
CA ALA A 17 -9.62 71.60 15.58
C ALA A 17 -8.25 70.89 15.51
N LEU A 18 -7.77 70.29 16.61
CA LEU A 18 -6.50 69.56 16.67
C LEU A 18 -6.64 68.05 16.38
N GLY A 19 -7.83 67.47 16.55
CA GLY A 19 -8.09 66.05 16.27
C GLY A 19 -8.32 65.72 14.79
N GLU A 20 -8.79 66.68 14.00
CA GLU A 20 -9.08 66.47 12.57
C GLU A 20 -7.82 66.56 11.68
N GLN A 21 -6.79 67.30 12.11
CA GLN A 21 -5.57 67.51 11.32
C GLN A 21 -4.57 66.34 11.40
N THR A 22 -4.64 65.51 12.44
CA THR A 22 -3.79 64.31 12.59
C THR A 22 -4.41 63.09 11.88
N ALA A 23 -5.74 62.95 11.87
CA ALA A 23 -6.43 61.87 11.17
C ALA A 23 -6.28 61.97 9.64
N ALA A 24 -6.31 63.18 9.08
CA ALA A 24 -6.20 63.39 7.63
C ALA A 24 -4.81 63.07 7.04
N ARG A 25 -3.74 63.12 7.84
CA ARG A 25 -2.39 62.78 7.37
C ARG A 25 -2.06 61.29 7.43
N VAL A 26 -2.68 60.53 8.34
CA VAL A 26 -2.47 59.09 8.44
C VAL A 26 -3.33 58.32 7.41
N TYR A 27 -4.51 58.83 7.06
CA TYR A 27 -5.37 58.15 6.08
C TYR A 27 -4.93 58.34 4.61
N ARG A 28 -4.22 59.44 4.30
CA ARG A 28 -3.78 59.76 2.93
C ARG A 28 -2.47 59.08 2.51
N SER A 29 -1.70 58.54 3.46
CA SER A 29 -0.42 57.86 3.17
C SER A 29 -0.56 56.35 2.94
N GLN A 30 -1.63 55.72 3.43
CA GLN A 30 -1.90 54.30 3.20
C GLN A 30 -2.50 54.02 1.81
N THR A 31 -3.33 54.92 1.28
CA THR A 31 -4.02 54.72 -0.02
C THR A 31 -3.16 55.11 -1.23
N LYS A 32 -2.13 55.95 -1.06
CA LYS A 32 -1.26 56.38 -2.17
C LYS A 32 -0.13 55.40 -2.51
N ARG A 33 0.19 54.44 -1.63
CA ARG A 33 1.11 53.32 -1.94
C ARG A 33 0.46 52.21 -2.77
N GLN A 34 -0.88 52.21 -2.87
CA GLN A 34 -1.65 51.24 -3.67
C GLN A 34 -1.77 51.65 -5.15
N ALA A 35 -1.72 52.96 -5.46
CA ALA A 35 -2.04 53.48 -6.80
C ALA A 35 -0.84 53.57 -7.78
N ARG A 36 0.40 53.36 -7.29
CA ARG A 36 1.61 53.30 -8.14
C ARG A 36 2.41 52.01 -7.97
N ARG A 37 1.81 50.95 -7.40
CA ARG A 37 2.42 49.62 -7.46
C ARG A 37 1.92 48.88 -8.70
N SER A 38 2.55 49.27 -9.82
CA SER A 38 3.13 48.32 -10.75
C SER A 38 2.14 47.40 -11.47
N ARG A 39 1.85 47.74 -12.73
CA ARG A 39 1.29 46.81 -13.74
C ARG A 39 2.15 45.53 -13.84
N LEU A 40 3.41 45.60 -13.43
CA LEU A 40 4.33 44.46 -13.28
C LEU A 40 4.02 43.63 -12.02
N THR A 41 3.48 44.21 -10.94
CA THR A 41 3.14 43.53 -9.67
C THR A 41 1.79 42.85 -9.76
N GLY A 42 0.83 43.41 -10.51
CA GLY A 42 -0.41 42.69 -10.87
C GLY A 42 -0.13 41.50 -11.82
N ARG A 43 0.72 41.72 -12.84
CA ARG A 43 1.20 40.64 -13.72
C ARG A 43 2.04 39.60 -12.98
N ALA A 44 2.93 40.03 -12.07
CA ALA A 44 3.72 39.13 -11.25
C ALA A 44 2.86 38.33 -10.26
N ALA A 45 1.81 38.95 -9.70
CA ALA A 45 0.84 38.24 -8.85
C ALA A 45 0.07 37.19 -9.65
N LEU A 46 -0.38 37.50 -10.86
CA LEU A 46 -1.00 36.53 -11.77
C LEU A 46 -0.02 35.41 -12.15
N LEU A 47 1.23 35.74 -12.50
CA LEU A 47 2.26 34.76 -12.82
C LEU A 47 2.57 33.85 -11.62
N ALA A 48 2.63 34.39 -10.41
CA ALA A 48 2.83 33.61 -9.19
C ALA A 48 1.64 32.67 -8.92
N LEU A 49 0.40 33.13 -9.17
CA LEU A 49 -0.81 32.32 -9.03
C LEU A 49 -0.84 31.17 -10.07
N VAL A 50 -0.49 31.47 -11.32
CA VAL A 50 -0.38 30.46 -12.40
C VAL A 50 0.75 29.47 -12.10
N LEU A 51 1.88 29.93 -11.59
CA LEU A 51 2.97 29.04 -11.18
C LEU A 51 2.55 28.13 -10.03
N CYS A 52 1.88 28.68 -9.01
CA CYS A 52 1.33 27.88 -7.91
C CYS A 52 0.30 26.86 -8.41
N SER A 53 -0.62 27.25 -9.30
CA SER A 53 -1.61 26.31 -9.84
C SER A 53 -0.95 25.23 -10.71
N LEU A 54 0.07 25.57 -11.50
CA LEU A 54 0.88 24.63 -12.27
C LEU A 54 1.60 23.64 -11.34
N VAL A 55 2.26 24.12 -10.28
CA VAL A 55 2.95 23.27 -9.30
C VAL A 55 1.97 22.32 -8.61
N VAL A 56 0.79 22.79 -8.18
CA VAL A 56 -0.24 21.92 -7.57
C VAL A 56 -0.77 20.90 -8.58
N ALA A 57 -0.99 21.31 -9.83
CA ALA A 57 -1.43 20.43 -10.90
C ALA A 57 -0.40 19.37 -11.28
N LEU A 58 0.91 19.66 -11.17
CA LEU A 58 1.99 18.69 -11.39
C LEU A 58 2.33 17.85 -10.15
N ALA A 59 2.12 18.36 -8.94
CA ALA A 59 2.42 17.65 -7.69
C ALA A 59 1.59 16.37 -7.53
N TYR A 60 0.35 16.35 -8.04
CA TYR A 60 -0.53 15.19 -7.98
C TYR A 60 -0.13 14.06 -8.96
N PRO A 61 0.11 14.31 -10.26
CA PRO A 61 0.56 13.30 -11.22
C PRO A 61 1.89 12.63 -10.88
N ILE A 62 2.85 13.34 -10.29
CA ILE A 62 4.20 12.81 -10.03
C ILE A 62 4.14 11.60 -9.09
N ARG A 63 3.23 11.59 -8.11
CA ARG A 63 3.08 10.46 -7.17
C ARG A 63 2.61 9.18 -7.87
N GLN A 64 1.71 9.30 -8.84
CA GLN A 64 1.19 8.16 -9.62
C GLN A 64 2.20 7.66 -10.66
N TYR A 65 3.03 8.54 -11.21
CA TYR A 65 4.01 8.17 -12.23
C TYR A 65 5.16 7.31 -11.66
N VAL A 66 5.51 7.50 -10.39
CA VAL A 66 6.58 6.73 -9.72
C VAL A 66 6.09 5.32 -9.31
N SER A 67 4.84 5.16 -8.89
CA SER A 67 4.29 3.84 -8.53
C SER A 67 4.06 2.92 -9.73
N GLN A 68 3.66 3.48 -10.88
CA GLN A 68 3.41 2.70 -12.11
C GLN A 68 4.66 1.99 -12.65
N ARG A 69 5.87 2.51 -12.39
CA ARG A 69 7.11 1.88 -12.89
C ARG A 69 7.43 0.56 -12.20
N ALA A 70 7.18 0.46 -10.89
CA ALA A 70 7.35 -0.80 -10.15
C ALA A 70 6.26 -1.80 -10.55
N GLU A 71 5.02 -1.33 -10.67
CA GLU A 71 3.86 -2.16 -11.04
C GLU A 71 4.03 -2.78 -12.44
N VAL A 72 4.57 -2.04 -13.41
CA VAL A 72 4.86 -2.59 -14.76
C VAL A 72 5.92 -3.69 -14.72
N ALA A 73 6.96 -3.54 -13.91
CA ALA A 73 8.01 -4.56 -13.79
C ALA A 73 7.49 -5.84 -13.13
N ASP A 74 6.67 -5.70 -12.08
CA ASP A 74 6.09 -6.84 -11.38
C ASP A 74 5.03 -7.55 -12.25
N LEU A 75 4.18 -6.81 -12.96
CA LEU A 75 3.23 -7.39 -13.91
C LEU A 75 3.91 -8.12 -15.07
N GLN A 76 5.06 -7.62 -15.55
CA GLN A 76 5.86 -8.30 -16.57
C GLN A 76 6.44 -9.62 -16.04
N ARG A 77 6.99 -9.62 -14.82
CA ARG A 77 7.50 -10.84 -14.17
C ARG A 77 6.40 -11.87 -13.99
N GLU A 78 5.23 -11.44 -13.51
CA GLU A 78 4.09 -12.34 -13.32
C GLU A 78 3.61 -12.93 -14.65
N ARG A 79 3.62 -12.14 -15.73
CA ARG A 79 3.31 -12.64 -17.08
C ARG A 79 4.28 -13.72 -17.54
N GLU A 80 5.58 -13.51 -17.35
CA GLU A 80 6.58 -14.48 -17.77
C GLU A 80 6.49 -15.77 -16.96
N GLN A 81 6.33 -15.67 -15.63
CA GLN A 81 6.08 -16.83 -14.78
C GLN A 81 4.79 -17.58 -15.14
N ALA A 82 3.73 -16.87 -15.51
CA ALA A 82 2.49 -17.48 -15.96
C ALA A 82 2.67 -18.20 -17.31
N ARG A 83 3.46 -17.63 -18.22
CA ARG A 83 3.79 -18.26 -19.51
C ARG A 83 4.59 -19.55 -19.32
N GLU A 84 5.64 -19.51 -18.50
CA GLU A 84 6.46 -20.68 -18.17
C GLU A 84 5.59 -21.80 -17.57
N ARG A 85 4.70 -21.47 -16.63
CA ARG A 85 3.75 -22.44 -16.06
C ARG A 85 2.81 -23.03 -17.11
N VAL A 86 2.31 -22.23 -18.05
CA VAL A 86 1.45 -22.73 -19.12
C VAL A 86 2.21 -23.68 -20.05
N GLU A 87 3.46 -23.39 -20.35
CA GLU A 87 4.32 -24.25 -21.16
C GLU A 87 4.61 -25.58 -20.46
N GLU A 88 5.02 -25.54 -19.18
CA GLU A 88 5.23 -26.73 -18.36
C GLU A 88 3.97 -27.61 -18.29
N LEU A 89 2.81 -26.99 -18.05
CA LEU A 89 1.54 -27.71 -17.98
C LEU A 89 1.14 -28.31 -19.33
N ARG A 90 1.44 -27.64 -20.45
CA ARG A 90 1.21 -28.18 -21.80
C ARG A 90 2.10 -29.38 -22.06
N ASP A 91 3.37 -29.31 -21.69
CA ASP A 91 4.33 -30.40 -21.83
C ASP A 91 3.93 -31.60 -20.97
N LEU A 92 3.55 -31.36 -19.71
CA LEU A 92 3.00 -32.40 -18.85
C LEU A 92 1.77 -33.02 -19.50
N LYS A 93 0.80 -32.22 -19.95
CA LYS A 93 -0.40 -32.73 -20.62
C LYS A 93 -0.05 -33.55 -21.87
N ALA A 94 0.95 -33.15 -22.66
CA ALA A 94 1.40 -33.91 -23.82
C ALA A 94 2.01 -35.25 -23.39
N ARG A 95 2.84 -35.28 -22.35
CA ARG A 95 3.42 -36.51 -21.80
C ARG A 95 2.36 -37.46 -21.26
N TRP A 96 1.34 -36.95 -20.57
CA TRP A 96 0.23 -37.76 -20.05
C TRP A 96 -0.73 -38.27 -21.13
N GLN A 97 -0.67 -37.76 -22.36
CA GLN A 97 -1.42 -38.31 -23.50
C GLN A 97 -0.73 -39.53 -24.13
N ASP A 98 0.53 -39.80 -23.78
CA ASP A 98 1.23 -41.01 -24.18
C ASP A 98 0.90 -42.14 -23.21
N ASP A 99 0.20 -43.18 -23.70
CA ASP A 99 -0.21 -44.34 -22.91
C ASP A 99 0.99 -45.04 -22.26
N ALA A 100 2.14 -45.10 -22.93
CA ALA A 100 3.34 -45.73 -22.38
C ALA A 100 3.88 -44.97 -21.16
N TYR A 101 3.83 -43.63 -21.20
CA TYR A 101 4.21 -42.79 -20.07
C TYR A 101 3.23 -42.94 -18.91
N ALA A 102 1.92 -42.99 -19.19
CA ALA A 102 0.89 -43.21 -18.19
C ALA A 102 1.04 -44.57 -17.50
N GLU A 103 1.24 -45.64 -18.27
CA GLU A 103 1.49 -46.99 -17.75
C GLU A 103 2.72 -47.04 -16.86
N GLN A 104 3.85 -46.45 -17.29
CA GLN A 104 5.07 -46.41 -16.48
C GLN A 104 4.83 -45.69 -15.14
N ARG A 105 4.14 -44.54 -15.16
CA ARG A 105 3.82 -43.79 -13.94
C ARG A 105 2.86 -44.54 -13.01
N ILE A 106 1.89 -45.26 -13.57
CA ILE A 106 0.98 -46.12 -12.80
C ILE A 106 1.76 -47.27 -12.15
N ARG A 107 2.64 -47.95 -12.89
CA ARG A 107 3.48 -49.02 -12.33
C ARG A 107 4.41 -48.50 -11.22
N GLU A 108 5.04 -47.33 -11.42
CA GLU A 108 5.93 -46.71 -10.43
C GLU A 108 5.19 -46.30 -9.13
N ARG A 109 4.02 -45.66 -9.24
CA ARG A 109 3.31 -45.10 -8.07
C ARG A 109 2.32 -46.04 -7.42
N LEU A 110 1.61 -46.83 -8.22
CA LEU A 110 0.53 -47.69 -7.75
C LEU A 110 0.96 -49.15 -7.65
N HIS A 111 2.22 -49.47 -7.99
CA HIS A 111 2.76 -50.82 -8.01
C HIS A 111 1.86 -51.78 -8.82
N TYR A 112 1.23 -51.26 -9.88
CA TYR A 112 0.34 -52.04 -10.74
C TYR A 112 1.16 -53.01 -11.61
N VAL A 113 0.62 -54.20 -11.86
CA VAL A 113 1.25 -55.23 -12.69
C VAL A 113 0.25 -55.76 -13.69
N MET A 114 0.70 -56.08 -14.90
CA MET A 114 -0.18 -56.66 -15.93
C MET A 114 -0.51 -58.13 -15.59
N PRO A 115 -1.65 -58.66 -16.06
CA PRO A 115 -1.97 -60.08 -15.91
C PRO A 115 -0.84 -60.96 -16.47
N GLY A 116 -0.21 -61.76 -15.60
CA GLY A 116 0.93 -62.63 -15.96
C GLY A 116 2.31 -62.09 -15.58
N GLU A 117 2.43 -60.83 -15.15
CA GLU A 117 3.67 -60.28 -14.59
C GLU A 117 3.78 -60.58 -13.10
N THR A 118 5.00 -60.86 -12.61
CA THR A 118 5.27 -61.04 -11.16
C THR A 118 5.88 -59.76 -10.61
N GLY A 119 5.12 -59.04 -9.77
CA GLY A 119 5.60 -57.84 -9.09
C GLY A 119 6.50 -58.18 -7.90
N PHE A 120 7.65 -57.50 -7.78
CA PHE A 120 8.52 -57.58 -6.61
C PHE A 120 8.50 -56.26 -5.85
N ILE A 121 8.26 -56.31 -4.55
CA ILE A 121 8.35 -55.16 -3.65
C ILE A 121 9.58 -55.37 -2.76
N VAL A 122 10.54 -54.45 -2.83
CA VAL A 122 11.71 -54.48 -1.95
C VAL A 122 11.32 -53.84 -0.63
N ILE A 123 11.25 -54.65 0.43
CA ILE A 123 11.01 -54.15 1.79
C ILE A 123 12.36 -53.75 2.37
N ASP A 124 12.54 -52.45 2.59
CA ASP A 124 13.67 -51.93 3.35
C ASP A 124 13.57 -52.42 4.81
N PRO A 125 14.64 -52.99 5.39
CA PRO A 125 14.63 -53.49 6.77
C PRO A 125 14.24 -52.42 7.80
N ASP A 126 14.51 -51.13 7.55
CA ASP A 126 14.10 -50.06 8.44
C ASP A 126 12.63 -49.64 8.22
N ALA A 127 12.11 -49.78 7.00
CA ALA A 127 10.68 -49.64 6.74
C ALA A 127 9.87 -50.73 7.45
N ALA A 128 10.38 -51.97 7.48
CA ALA A 128 9.75 -53.08 8.19
C ALA A 128 9.63 -52.82 9.71
N LYS A 129 10.62 -52.15 10.31
CA LYS A 129 10.57 -51.73 11.73
C LYS A 129 9.49 -50.68 11.96
N LYS A 130 9.38 -49.67 11.08
CA LYS A 130 8.34 -48.63 11.17
C LYS A 130 6.93 -49.23 11.10
N THR A 131 6.67 -50.09 10.12
CA THR A 131 5.36 -50.78 10.00
C THR A 131 5.03 -51.60 11.25
N ARG A 132 6.03 -52.22 11.90
CA ARG A 132 5.81 -52.92 13.17
C ARG A 132 5.41 -51.96 14.30
N THR A 133 6.07 -50.80 14.41
CA THR A 133 5.73 -49.76 15.38
C THR A 133 4.32 -49.20 15.14
N ASP A 134 3.96 -48.92 13.89
CA ASP A 134 2.63 -48.41 13.52
C ASP A 134 1.52 -49.40 13.87
N ARG A 135 1.79 -50.70 13.70
CA ARG A 135 0.85 -51.75 14.08
C ARG A 135 0.67 -51.86 15.59
N THR A 136 1.75 -51.67 16.37
CA THR A 136 1.66 -51.56 17.84
C THR A 136 0.89 -50.32 18.28
N ALA A 137 0.96 -49.21 17.53
CA ALA A 137 0.09 -48.05 17.77
C ALA A 137 -1.37 -48.38 17.42
N ALA A 138 -1.63 -49.09 16.32
CA ALA A 138 -2.98 -49.51 15.93
C ALA A 138 -3.65 -50.46 16.94
N ASP A 139 -2.88 -51.25 17.69
CA ASP A 139 -3.39 -52.11 18.76
C ASP A 139 -3.81 -51.34 20.03
N ARG A 140 -3.46 -50.05 20.15
CA ARG A 140 -3.88 -49.18 21.25
C ARG A 140 -5.22 -48.52 20.93
N ALA A 141 -5.96 -48.15 21.97
CA ALA A 141 -7.18 -47.37 21.80
C ALA A 141 -6.86 -46.03 21.11
N TRP A 142 -7.69 -45.64 20.13
CA TRP A 142 -7.43 -44.48 19.26
C TRP A 142 -7.15 -43.18 20.02
N TYR A 143 -7.81 -42.95 21.16
CA TYR A 143 -7.62 -41.76 21.99
C TYR A 143 -6.21 -41.70 22.59
N ALA A 144 -5.62 -42.85 22.94
CA ALA A 144 -4.29 -42.90 23.53
C ALA A 144 -3.21 -42.53 22.52
N ASN A 145 -3.41 -42.86 21.25
CA ASN A 145 -2.51 -42.46 20.16
C ASN A 145 -2.57 -40.96 19.87
N VAL A 146 -3.75 -40.35 20.02
CA VAL A 146 -3.93 -38.90 19.85
C VAL A 146 -3.20 -38.15 20.96
N TRP A 147 -3.37 -38.55 22.23
CA TRP A 147 -2.65 -37.93 23.35
C TRP A 147 -1.13 -38.11 23.27
N ASP A 148 -0.65 -39.32 22.92
CA ASP A 148 0.79 -39.58 22.68
C ASP A 148 1.36 -38.74 21.53
N GLY A 149 0.56 -38.44 20.51
CA GLY A 149 0.95 -37.55 19.42
C GLY A 149 1.09 -36.08 19.86
N VAL A 150 0.20 -35.60 20.73
CA VAL A 150 0.28 -34.25 21.30
C VAL A 150 1.50 -34.11 22.21
N ASP A 151 1.71 -35.08 23.11
CA ASP A 151 2.84 -35.10 24.03
C ASP A 151 4.19 -35.14 23.29
N LYS A 152 4.27 -35.90 22.19
CA LYS A 152 5.48 -35.94 21.35
C LYS A 152 5.73 -34.66 20.55
N ALA A 153 4.68 -33.99 20.09
CA ALA A 153 4.81 -32.73 19.37
C ALA A 153 5.31 -31.61 20.29
N ASP A 154 4.81 -31.54 21.52
CA ASP A 154 5.26 -30.59 22.54
C ASP A 154 6.72 -30.85 22.97
N ALA A 155 7.10 -32.12 23.13
CA ALA A 155 8.48 -32.49 23.46
C ALA A 155 9.49 -32.30 22.32
N SER A 156 9.03 -32.11 21.07
CA SER A 156 9.92 -31.93 19.90
C SER A 156 10.40 -30.49 19.69
N ASP A 157 9.85 -29.54 20.45
CA ASP A 157 10.15 -28.10 20.39
C ASP A 157 11.17 -27.66 21.48
N GLN A 158 11.82 -28.62 22.15
CA GLN A 158 12.84 -28.43 23.20
C GLN A 158 14.18 -29.04 22.79
#